data_AF-A0A384JEU7-F1
#
_entry.id   AF-A0A384JEU7-F1
#
_cell.length_a   1.000
_cell.length_b   1.000
_cell.length_c   1.000
_cell.angle_alpha   90.00
_cell.angle_beta   90.00
_cell.angle_gamma   90.00
#
_symmetry.space_group_name_H-M   'P 1'
#
loop_
_entity.id
_entity.type
_entity.pdbx_description
1 polymer ?
#
loop_
_entity_poly.entity_id
_entity_poly.type
_entity_poly.pdbx_seq_one_letter_code
_entity_poly.pdbx_strand_id
1 'polypeptide(L)'
;MPMSIRSAAASRAGGRPAAVHRAVAPSSPGSGSYRSLRSSPRSVKSRSNIFESDGYDSDGYDSDGSGSYGSESIDAGREVTEDHSSVNPHTSTRHQSHGKFEEVQAHMQDLEEDIADTRREWDNRGIDPSDMLLRIANHKQKLAKVASSEACRNPFLKLSFDGVDGSLKELEAQANVRKTREQEEMKVTGKFAERRENERIEKFERQQRFMQEQAAIKRKTKNEKEAKKKKKVEEEKRKRIIKENERKEQKAKFAAAMIERKRSEKEEKDRKREQQTTERWKAYQKRTSREKAAINRDFERKATEKQEITAEEEAEYQAKVTEEARRYSAEKAYRKRAKAALGNTEEESRDRERKWSEAYARKAVSDHEKKLRKKLNKLEDKRKKIENDLGLRR
;
A
#
# COMPACT_ATOMS: atom_id res chain seq x y z
N MET A 1 52.93 10.26 10.56
CA MET A 1 53.69 11.48 10.20
C MET A 1 54.71 11.09 9.14
N PRO A 2 55.04 11.89 8.10
CA PRO A 2 54.85 13.34 7.87
C PRO A 2 53.83 13.64 6.73
N MET A 3 52.96 14.66 6.79
CA MET A 3 53.17 16.12 6.63
C MET A 3 53.79 16.52 5.28
N SER A 4 52.97 16.97 4.33
CA SER A 4 53.39 17.91 3.29
C SER A 4 52.26 18.90 2.99
N ILE A 5 52.37 20.05 3.64
CA ILE A 5 51.64 21.28 3.36
C ILE A 5 52.39 21.99 2.24
N ARG A 6 51.73 22.27 1.11
CA ARG A 6 52.17 23.34 0.21
C ARG A 6 51.06 24.37 0.07
N SER A 7 51.32 25.47 0.78
CA SER A 7 50.74 26.79 0.67
C SER A 7 50.51 27.23 -0.78
N ALA A 8 49.35 27.84 -1.02
CA ALA A 8 49.19 28.90 -1.99
C ALA A 8 48.22 29.93 -1.40
N ALA A 9 48.74 31.14 -1.17
CA ALA A 9 47.99 32.33 -0.80
C ALA A 9 48.16 33.36 -1.92
N ALA A 10 47.06 34.04 -2.25
CA ALA A 10 46.91 35.33 -2.95
C ALA A 10 45.64 35.23 -3.83
N SER A 11 44.77 36.23 -3.99
CA SER A 11 44.64 37.58 -3.45
C SER A 11 43.25 38.10 -3.81
N ARG A 12 42.83 39.15 -3.11
CA ARG A 12 41.50 39.79 -3.08
C ARG A 12 41.12 40.56 -4.36
N ALA A 13 39.83 40.55 -4.68
CA ALA A 13 38.98 41.68 -5.14
C ALA A 13 37.54 41.11 -5.25
N GLY A 14 36.44 41.66 -4.77
CA GLY A 14 36.05 43.04 -4.51
C GLY A 14 34.68 43.25 -5.19
N GLY A 15 33.57 43.25 -4.44
CA GLY A 15 32.24 43.53 -5.02
C GLY A 15 31.07 43.17 -4.09
N ARG A 16 30.41 44.19 -3.55
CA ARG A 16 29.28 44.11 -2.59
C ARG A 16 28.00 43.50 -3.18
N PRO A 17 27.08 42.97 -2.34
CA PRO A 17 25.77 42.51 -2.78
C PRO A 17 24.75 43.68 -2.81
N ALA A 18 23.93 43.74 -3.85
CA ALA A 18 22.72 44.56 -3.87
C ALA A 18 21.51 43.68 -3.57
N ALA A 19 20.80 44.02 -2.49
CA ALA A 19 19.53 43.44 -2.09
C ALA A 19 18.39 44.27 -2.69
N VAL A 20 17.34 43.63 -3.23
CA VAL A 20 15.97 44.17 -3.19
C VAL A 20 14.97 43.02 -3.04
N HIS A 21 14.14 43.18 -2.01
CA HIS A 21 12.86 42.56 -1.62
C HIS A 21 11.93 42.12 -2.79
N ARG A 22 10.93 41.23 -2.66
CA ARG A 22 9.98 40.98 -1.57
C ARG A 22 9.18 39.68 -1.84
N ALA A 23 8.57 39.16 -0.78
CA ALA A 23 7.60 38.05 -0.65
C ALA A 23 6.49 38.01 -1.71
N VAL A 24 5.78 36.90 -1.97
CA VAL A 24 4.69 36.33 -1.15
C VAL A 24 4.37 34.87 -1.57
N ALA A 25 3.89 34.10 -0.59
CA ALA A 25 3.53 32.68 -0.51
C ALA A 25 2.31 32.22 -1.36
N PRO A 26 2.01 30.89 -1.40
CA PRO A 26 1.21 30.23 -2.43
C PRO A 26 -0.27 30.01 -2.04
N SER A 27 -1.14 29.80 -3.03
CA SER A 27 -2.51 29.33 -2.82
C SER A 27 -2.98 28.33 -3.89
N SER A 28 -3.02 27.08 -3.45
CA SER A 28 -4.11 26.10 -3.53
C SER A 28 -4.61 25.48 -4.85
N PRO A 29 -5.15 24.24 -4.76
CA PRO A 29 -5.30 23.26 -5.83
C PRO A 29 -6.71 23.23 -6.45
N GLY A 30 -6.76 22.84 -7.72
CA GLY A 30 -7.97 22.68 -8.52
C GLY A 30 -8.99 21.71 -7.91
N SER A 31 -10.24 22.15 -7.98
CA SER A 31 -11.46 21.52 -7.48
C SER A 31 -11.78 20.18 -8.12
N GLY A 32 -12.10 19.20 -7.27
CA GLY A 32 -12.65 17.90 -7.64
C GLY A 32 -14.08 17.99 -8.17
N SER A 33 -14.34 17.16 -9.18
CA SER A 33 -15.65 16.90 -9.77
C SER A 33 -16.51 16.02 -8.85
N TYR A 34 -17.67 16.54 -8.44
CA TYR A 34 -18.74 15.77 -7.81
C TYR A 34 -19.66 15.18 -8.87
N ARG A 35 -19.85 13.85 -8.83
CA ARG A 35 -21.01 13.17 -9.41
C ARG A 35 -22.09 13.04 -8.34
N SER A 36 -23.33 13.38 -8.66
CA SER A 36 -24.52 12.95 -7.93
C SER A 36 -25.67 12.65 -8.90
N LEU A 37 -26.45 11.65 -8.54
CA LEU A 37 -27.52 11.00 -9.28
C LEU A 37 -28.89 11.66 -9.03
N ARG A 38 -29.82 11.35 -9.95
CA ARG A 38 -31.30 11.37 -9.86
C ARG A 38 -32.01 12.66 -10.28
N SER A 39 -32.67 12.56 -11.44
CA SER A 39 -34.11 12.82 -11.55
C SER A 39 -34.67 12.26 -12.88
N SER A 40 -35.67 11.40 -12.79
CA SER A 40 -36.74 11.19 -13.78
C SER A 40 -38.05 11.43 -13.01
N PRO A 41 -39.21 11.80 -13.62
CA PRO A 41 -39.68 11.29 -14.91
C PRO A 41 -40.51 12.27 -15.79
N ARG A 42 -40.95 11.75 -16.95
CA ARG A 42 -42.31 11.82 -17.56
C ARG A 42 -42.42 12.40 -19.00
N SER A 43 -42.95 11.51 -19.87
CA SER A 43 -44.04 11.72 -20.82
C SER A 43 -43.80 12.47 -22.14
N VAL A 44 -43.85 11.73 -23.26
CA VAL A 44 -44.73 12.05 -24.41
C VAL A 44 -45.30 10.74 -25.01
N LYS A 45 -46.60 10.79 -25.30
CA LYS A 45 -47.53 9.81 -25.91
C LYS A 45 -47.42 9.96 -27.46
N SER A 46 -47.53 8.96 -28.34
CA SER A 46 -48.77 8.32 -28.79
C SER A 46 -48.55 7.63 -30.16
N ARG A 47 -49.31 6.53 -30.39
CA ARG A 47 -49.89 6.03 -31.67
C ARG A 47 -48.92 5.44 -32.73
N SER A 48 -49.27 4.42 -33.53
CA SER A 48 -50.35 3.41 -33.61
C SER A 48 -50.08 2.55 -34.87
N ASN A 49 -50.37 1.25 -34.79
CA ASN A 49 -50.75 0.26 -35.83
C ASN A 49 -50.06 0.27 -37.21
N ILE A 50 -49.58 -0.90 -37.67
CA ILE A 50 -49.84 -1.52 -38.99
C ILE A 50 -49.32 -2.97 -38.97
N PHE A 51 -50.08 -3.82 -39.65
CA PHE A 51 -49.93 -5.26 -39.89
C PHE A 51 -49.37 -5.47 -41.31
N GLU A 52 -48.37 -6.33 -41.47
CA GLU A 52 -47.87 -6.92 -42.74
C GLU A 52 -46.87 -8.03 -42.30
N SER A 53 -47.22 -9.32 -42.32
CA SER A 53 -47.31 -10.26 -43.46
C SER A 53 -45.98 -10.45 -44.20
N ASP A 54 -45.40 -11.65 -44.05
CA ASP A 54 -44.88 -12.55 -45.10
C ASP A 54 -43.54 -13.22 -44.76
N GLY A 55 -43.51 -14.56 -44.89
CA GLY A 55 -42.37 -15.23 -45.52
C GLY A 55 -41.88 -16.57 -44.98
N TYR A 56 -42.47 -17.66 -45.51
CA TYR A 56 -41.89 -18.97 -45.88
C TYR A 56 -41.57 -20.02 -44.79
N ASP A 57 -42.26 -21.17 -44.73
CA ASP A 57 -42.16 -22.41 -45.57
C ASP A 57 -40.87 -23.21 -45.29
N SER A 58 -40.80 -24.53 -45.23
CA SER A 58 -41.74 -25.66 -45.39
C SER A 58 -40.94 -26.95 -45.05
N ASP A 59 -41.62 -28.11 -45.07
CA ASP A 59 -41.10 -29.47 -45.31
C ASP A 59 -41.00 -30.43 -44.11
N GLY A 60 -42.16 -30.99 -43.74
CA GLY A 60 -42.27 -32.31 -43.13
C GLY A 60 -42.81 -33.30 -44.17
N TYR A 61 -42.00 -34.31 -44.51
CA TYR A 61 -42.36 -35.36 -45.46
C TYR A 61 -42.98 -36.59 -44.80
N ASP A 62 -43.88 -37.18 -45.58
CA ASP A 62 -44.72 -38.38 -45.48
C ASP A 62 -44.13 -39.69 -44.92
N SER A 63 -45.02 -40.56 -44.42
CA SER A 63 -45.19 -41.93 -44.97
C SER A 63 -46.49 -42.61 -44.45
N ASP A 64 -47.44 -42.84 -45.37
CA ASP A 64 -48.17 -44.09 -45.74
C ASP A 64 -48.29 -45.22 -44.70
N GLY A 65 -49.38 -45.98 -44.53
CA GLY A 65 -50.57 -46.30 -45.34
C GLY A 65 -50.99 -47.75 -45.01
N SER A 66 -52.30 -48.07 -45.06
CA SER A 66 -52.93 -49.42 -45.22
C SER A 66 -54.11 -49.66 -44.26
N GLY A 67 -55.28 -50.03 -44.83
CA GLY A 67 -56.38 -50.64 -44.07
C GLY A 67 -57.77 -50.54 -44.69
N SER A 68 -57.98 -51.24 -45.81
CA SER A 68 -59.28 -51.55 -46.43
C SER A 68 -60.11 -52.52 -45.57
N TYR A 69 -61.46 -52.48 -45.62
CA TYR A 69 -62.34 -53.59 -46.03
C TYR A 69 -63.81 -53.15 -46.05
N GLY A 70 -64.44 -53.31 -47.21
CA GLY A 70 -65.89 -53.32 -47.37
C GLY A 70 -66.48 -54.71 -47.14
N SER A 71 -67.79 -54.77 -46.97
CA SER A 71 -68.59 -55.99 -47.11
C SER A 71 -69.99 -55.65 -47.61
N GLU A 72 -70.44 -56.53 -48.49
CA GLU A 72 -71.59 -56.51 -49.39
C GLU A 72 -72.52 -57.66 -49.00
N SER A 73 -73.85 -57.51 -49.18
CA SER A 73 -74.84 -58.60 -49.39
C SER A 73 -76.25 -57.98 -49.40
N ILE A 74 -76.92 -57.80 -50.54
CA ILE A 74 -77.69 -58.74 -51.39
C ILE A 74 -79.11 -59.04 -50.89
N ASP A 75 -80.02 -58.88 -51.86
CA ASP A 75 -81.47 -58.84 -51.88
C ASP A 75 -82.14 -60.23 -52.02
N ALA A 76 -83.44 -60.25 -51.71
CA ALA A 76 -84.53 -61.03 -52.31
C ALA A 76 -84.50 -62.59 -52.32
N GLY A 77 -85.31 -63.17 -51.40
CA GLY A 77 -86.59 -63.84 -51.68
C GLY A 77 -86.68 -65.04 -52.65
N ARG A 78 -87.29 -66.16 -52.18
CA ARG A 78 -88.31 -66.95 -52.91
C ARG A 78 -88.90 -68.06 -52.03
N GLU A 79 -90.11 -67.85 -51.49
CA GLU A 79 -91.02 -68.90 -51.02
C GLU A 79 -91.92 -69.33 -52.20
N VAL A 80 -91.93 -70.62 -52.54
CA VAL A 80 -93.01 -71.24 -53.34
C VAL A 80 -93.15 -72.69 -52.92
N THR A 81 -94.41 -73.12 -52.88
CA THR A 81 -94.99 -74.48 -52.89
C THR A 81 -95.10 -75.23 -51.57
N GLU A 82 -96.26 -75.13 -50.92
CA GLU A 82 -96.90 -76.28 -50.27
C GLU A 82 -98.42 -76.21 -50.52
N ASP A 83 -98.90 -77.08 -51.41
CA ASP A 83 -100.32 -77.38 -51.60
C ASP A 83 -100.40 -78.88 -51.87
N HIS A 84 -100.72 -79.69 -50.86
CA HIS A 84 -101.15 -81.07 -51.04
C HIS A 84 -102.27 -81.43 -50.06
N SER A 85 -103.44 -81.61 -50.66
CA SER A 85 -104.65 -82.18 -50.09
C SER A 85 -104.51 -83.70 -49.87
N SER A 86 -104.81 -84.06 -48.62
CA SER A 86 -105.57 -85.22 -48.10
C SER A 86 -105.70 -86.57 -48.85
N VAL A 87 -105.78 -87.60 -47.98
CA VAL A 87 -106.45 -88.92 -48.09
C VAL A 87 -105.54 -90.16 -48.24
N ASN A 88 -105.01 -90.63 -47.10
CA ASN A 88 -105.01 -91.99 -46.51
C ASN A 88 -105.57 -93.21 -47.31
N PRO A 89 -105.33 -94.48 -46.89
CA PRO A 89 -104.03 -95.19 -46.74
C PRO A 89 -104.13 -96.65 -47.28
N HIS A 90 -103.02 -97.33 -47.58
CA HIS A 90 -103.04 -98.80 -47.59
C HIS A 90 -101.74 -99.42 -47.05
N THR A 91 -101.97 -100.40 -46.17
CA THR A 91 -101.06 -101.23 -45.42
C THR A 91 -100.16 -102.07 -46.32
N SER A 92 -98.84 -101.98 -46.14
CA SER A 92 -97.89 -102.94 -46.69
C SER A 92 -96.86 -103.32 -45.62
N THR A 93 -96.67 -104.62 -45.48
CA THR A 93 -95.77 -105.34 -44.58
C THR A 93 -94.34 -104.80 -44.62
N ARG A 94 -93.87 -104.34 -43.46
CA ARG A 94 -92.56 -103.74 -43.22
C ARG A 94 -91.46 -104.82 -43.29
N HIS A 95 -90.68 -104.83 -44.38
CA HIS A 95 -89.36 -105.47 -44.38
C HIS A 95 -88.45 -104.75 -43.36
N GLN A 96 -87.69 -105.49 -42.57
CA GLN A 96 -86.59 -104.91 -41.78
C GLN A 96 -85.60 -104.26 -42.77
N SER A 97 -85.26 -103.00 -42.53
CA SER A 97 -84.32 -102.25 -43.38
C SER A 97 -82.90 -102.80 -43.19
N HIS A 98 -82.38 -103.52 -44.18
CA HIS A 98 -80.97 -103.93 -44.24
C HIS A 98 -79.98 -102.77 -44.49
N GLY A 99 -80.43 -101.52 -44.67
CA GLY A 99 -79.59 -100.39 -45.06
C GLY A 99 -78.70 -99.76 -43.97
N LYS A 100 -78.94 -100.02 -42.67
CA LYS A 100 -78.14 -99.41 -41.58
C LYS A 100 -76.71 -99.94 -41.49
N PHE A 101 -76.47 -101.15 -42.00
CA PHE A 101 -75.15 -101.78 -41.92
C PHE A 101 -74.22 -101.28 -43.04
N GLU A 102 -74.74 -101.13 -44.25
CA GLU A 102 -74.01 -100.58 -45.41
C GLU A 102 -73.61 -99.12 -45.18
N GLU A 103 -74.48 -98.32 -44.54
CA GLU A 103 -74.19 -96.94 -44.14
C GLU A 103 -73.03 -96.84 -43.14
N VAL A 104 -73.00 -97.73 -42.14
CA VAL A 104 -71.90 -97.81 -41.17
C VAL A 104 -70.59 -98.26 -41.82
N GLN A 105 -70.66 -99.19 -42.77
CA GLN A 105 -69.50 -99.65 -43.52
C GLN A 105 -68.93 -98.56 -44.44
N ALA A 106 -69.79 -97.79 -45.12
CA ALA A 106 -69.39 -96.63 -45.93
C ALA A 106 -68.72 -95.56 -45.06
N HIS A 107 -69.31 -95.22 -43.91
CA HIS A 107 -68.72 -94.27 -42.96
C HIS A 107 -67.35 -94.70 -42.41
N MET A 108 -67.10 -96.01 -42.27
CA MET A 108 -65.77 -96.51 -41.90
C MET A 108 -64.77 -96.39 -43.06
N GLN A 109 -65.18 -96.69 -44.30
CA GLN A 109 -64.32 -96.55 -45.47
C GLN A 109 -63.94 -95.10 -45.73
N ASP A 110 -64.89 -94.17 -45.63
CA ASP A 110 -64.63 -92.73 -45.73
C ASP A 110 -63.62 -92.28 -44.66
N LEU A 111 -63.72 -92.84 -43.44
CA LEU A 111 -62.81 -92.50 -42.35
C LEU A 111 -61.41 -93.09 -42.56
N GLU A 112 -61.29 -94.29 -43.12
CA GLU A 112 -60.02 -94.89 -43.51
C GLU A 112 -59.32 -94.06 -44.61
N GLU A 113 -60.07 -93.59 -45.61
CA GLU A 113 -59.58 -92.72 -46.68
C GLU A 113 -59.14 -91.35 -46.15
N ASP A 114 -59.99 -90.70 -45.35
CA ASP A 114 -59.69 -89.44 -44.65
C ASP A 114 -58.38 -89.53 -43.84
N ILE A 115 -58.15 -90.65 -43.15
CA ILE A 115 -56.94 -90.85 -42.35
C ILE A 115 -55.73 -91.12 -43.23
N ALA A 116 -55.89 -91.85 -44.33
CA ALA A 116 -54.82 -92.08 -45.30
C ALA A 116 -54.38 -90.76 -45.96
N ASP A 117 -55.33 -89.88 -46.30
CA ASP A 117 -55.05 -88.58 -46.90
C ASP A 117 -54.38 -87.63 -45.90
N THR A 118 -54.87 -87.56 -44.67
CA THR A 118 -54.20 -86.77 -43.61
C THR A 118 -52.80 -87.29 -43.29
N ARG A 119 -52.58 -88.62 -43.32
CA ARG A 119 -51.23 -89.19 -43.19
C ARG A 119 -50.33 -88.78 -44.35
N ARG A 120 -50.84 -88.81 -45.58
CA ARG A 120 -50.08 -88.41 -46.77
C ARG A 120 -49.67 -86.93 -46.71
N GLU A 121 -50.59 -86.06 -46.32
CA GLU A 121 -50.30 -84.63 -46.13
C GLU A 121 -49.31 -84.39 -44.97
N TRP A 122 -49.42 -85.15 -43.89
CA TRP A 122 -48.47 -85.11 -42.76
C TRP A 122 -47.05 -85.52 -43.14
N ASP A 123 -46.91 -86.56 -43.96
CA ASP A 123 -45.62 -87.02 -44.45
C ASP A 123 -45.00 -86.03 -45.45
N ASN A 124 -45.83 -85.36 -46.25
CA ASN A 124 -45.42 -84.27 -47.14
C ASN A 124 -45.15 -82.94 -46.41
N ARG A 125 -45.28 -82.89 -45.08
CA ARG A 125 -45.18 -81.67 -44.26
C ARG A 125 -46.14 -80.56 -44.71
N GLY A 126 -47.27 -80.93 -45.34
CA GLY A 126 -48.30 -79.99 -45.77
C GLY A 126 -49.15 -79.45 -44.62
N ILE A 127 -49.10 -80.10 -43.45
CA ILE A 127 -49.89 -79.77 -42.27
C ILE A 127 -48.95 -79.47 -41.10
N ASP A 128 -49.22 -78.39 -40.35
CA ASP A 128 -48.51 -78.10 -39.12
C ASP A 128 -48.90 -79.08 -37.99
N PRO A 129 -48.05 -79.29 -36.97
CA PRO A 129 -48.36 -80.23 -35.88
C PRO A 129 -49.65 -79.92 -35.09
N SER A 130 -50.13 -78.67 -35.09
CA SER A 130 -51.34 -78.28 -34.36
C SER A 130 -52.61 -78.56 -35.17
N ASP A 131 -52.60 -78.29 -36.47
CA ASP A 131 -53.66 -78.63 -37.41
C ASP A 131 -53.79 -80.16 -37.55
N MET A 132 -52.67 -80.89 -37.52
CA MET A 132 -52.69 -82.36 -37.50
C MET A 132 -53.42 -82.91 -36.26
N LEU A 133 -53.14 -82.36 -35.06
CA LEU A 133 -53.83 -82.76 -33.82
C LEU A 133 -55.33 -82.42 -33.86
N LEU A 134 -55.71 -81.32 -34.50
CA LEU A 134 -57.11 -80.92 -34.69
C LEU A 134 -57.84 -81.91 -35.60
N ARG A 135 -57.24 -82.30 -36.72
CA ARG A 135 -57.80 -83.30 -37.65
C ARG A 135 -57.96 -84.66 -36.97
N ILE A 136 -56.97 -85.11 -36.21
CA ILE A 136 -57.06 -86.35 -35.41
C ILE A 136 -58.23 -86.30 -34.43
N ALA A 137 -58.43 -85.18 -33.73
CA ALA A 137 -59.56 -85.02 -32.82
C ALA A 137 -60.91 -85.15 -33.55
N ASN A 138 -61.01 -84.58 -34.76
CA ASN A 138 -62.21 -84.71 -35.60
C ASN A 138 -62.43 -86.15 -36.09
N HIS A 139 -61.37 -86.86 -36.51
CA HIS A 139 -61.48 -88.28 -36.90
C HIS A 139 -61.88 -89.17 -35.72
N LYS A 140 -61.36 -88.93 -34.51
CA LYS A 140 -61.80 -89.63 -33.29
C LYS A 140 -63.28 -89.39 -33.00
N GLN A 141 -63.79 -88.18 -33.21
CA GLN A 141 -65.22 -87.89 -33.09
C GLN A 141 -66.06 -88.63 -34.14
N LYS A 142 -65.60 -88.69 -35.40
CA LYS A 142 -66.26 -89.48 -36.46
C LYS A 142 -66.26 -90.96 -36.12
N LEU A 143 -65.12 -91.51 -35.66
CA LEU A 143 -64.95 -92.89 -35.22
C LEU A 143 -65.92 -93.24 -34.08
N ALA A 144 -66.09 -92.34 -33.10
CA ALA A 144 -67.00 -92.54 -31.98
C ALA A 144 -68.48 -92.64 -32.41
N LYS A 145 -68.88 -92.02 -33.53
CA LYS A 145 -70.24 -92.14 -34.09
C LYS A 145 -70.49 -93.52 -34.70
N VAL A 146 -69.46 -94.19 -35.19
CA VAL A 146 -69.53 -95.55 -35.76
C VAL A 146 -69.59 -96.61 -34.64
N ALA A 147 -69.08 -96.31 -33.45
CA ALA A 147 -69.02 -97.19 -32.28
C ALA A 147 -70.39 -97.54 -31.62
N SER A 148 -71.49 -97.54 -32.36
CA SER A 148 -72.80 -97.96 -31.83
C SER A 148 -72.80 -99.47 -31.49
N SER A 149 -73.47 -99.83 -30.38
CA SER A 149 -73.50 -101.20 -29.81
C SER A 149 -73.93 -102.31 -30.78
N GLU A 150 -74.70 -101.98 -31.83
CA GLU A 150 -75.13 -102.94 -32.86
C GLU A 150 -74.09 -103.17 -33.96
N ALA A 151 -73.28 -102.17 -34.32
CA ALA A 151 -72.27 -102.25 -35.39
C ALA A 151 -71.03 -103.06 -34.96
N CYS A 152 -70.62 -102.96 -33.70
CA CYS A 152 -69.44 -103.65 -33.16
C CYS A 152 -69.63 -105.16 -32.92
N ARG A 153 -70.79 -105.73 -33.26
CA ARG A 153 -71.01 -107.18 -33.25
C ARG A 153 -70.43 -107.87 -34.48
N ASN A 154 -70.10 -107.13 -35.54
CA ASN A 154 -69.45 -107.68 -36.72
C ASN A 154 -67.91 -107.71 -36.54
N PRO A 155 -67.26 -108.89 -36.64
CA PRO A 155 -65.81 -109.00 -36.48
C PRO A 155 -65.01 -108.18 -37.50
N PHE A 156 -65.52 -107.98 -38.72
CA PHE A 156 -64.83 -107.19 -39.75
C PHE A 156 -64.82 -105.69 -39.44
N LEU A 157 -65.96 -105.13 -39.01
CA LEU A 157 -66.04 -103.72 -38.61
C LEU A 157 -65.25 -103.42 -37.34
N LYS A 158 -65.11 -104.40 -36.45
CA LYS A 158 -64.28 -104.26 -35.25
C LYS A 158 -62.79 -104.18 -35.61
N LEU A 159 -62.34 -104.99 -36.56
CA LEU A 159 -60.96 -104.96 -37.05
C LEU A 159 -60.62 -103.62 -37.73
N SER A 160 -61.53 -103.08 -38.55
CA SER A 160 -61.33 -101.75 -39.15
C SER A 160 -61.34 -100.64 -38.09
N PHE A 161 -62.27 -100.70 -37.12
CA PHE A 161 -62.31 -99.76 -36.00
C PHE A 161 -61.00 -99.73 -35.20
N ASP A 162 -60.50 -100.91 -34.79
CA ASP A 162 -59.25 -101.03 -34.03
C ASP A 162 -58.04 -100.56 -34.88
N GLY A 163 -58.06 -100.81 -36.20
CA GLY A 163 -57.04 -100.33 -37.13
C GLY A 163 -57.02 -98.81 -37.27
N VAL A 164 -58.20 -98.18 -37.37
CA VAL A 164 -58.37 -96.72 -37.41
C VAL A 164 -58.00 -96.05 -36.09
N ASP A 165 -58.41 -96.61 -34.95
CA ASP A 165 -58.01 -96.10 -33.63
C ASP A 165 -56.49 -96.20 -33.42
N GLY A 166 -55.88 -97.31 -33.88
CA GLY A 166 -54.43 -97.50 -33.87
C GLY A 166 -53.67 -96.47 -34.70
N SER A 167 -54.13 -96.19 -35.93
CA SER A 167 -53.49 -95.20 -36.82
C SER A 167 -53.62 -93.77 -36.29
N LEU A 168 -54.77 -93.42 -35.71
CA LEU A 168 -54.98 -92.11 -35.07
C LEU A 168 -54.08 -91.91 -33.84
N LYS A 169 -53.89 -92.94 -33.01
CA LYS A 169 -52.95 -92.89 -31.87
C LYS A 169 -51.50 -92.72 -32.33
N GLU A 170 -51.09 -93.41 -33.39
CA GLU A 170 -49.75 -93.26 -33.95
C GLU A 170 -49.53 -91.83 -34.49
N LEU A 171 -50.49 -91.32 -35.26
CA LEU A 171 -50.46 -89.95 -35.79
C LEU A 171 -50.43 -88.90 -34.68
N GLU A 172 -51.18 -89.10 -33.61
CA GLU A 172 -51.19 -88.20 -32.45
C GLU A 172 -49.84 -88.17 -31.73
N ALA A 173 -49.22 -89.34 -31.54
CA ALA A 173 -47.90 -89.43 -30.96
C ALA A 173 -46.84 -88.72 -31.83
N GLN A 174 -46.89 -88.94 -33.15
CA GLN A 174 -45.97 -88.28 -34.09
C GLN A 174 -46.16 -86.76 -34.12
N ALA A 175 -47.41 -86.28 -34.14
CA ALA A 175 -47.71 -84.85 -34.14
C ALA A 175 -47.22 -84.16 -32.86
N ASN A 176 -47.43 -84.79 -31.71
CA ASN A 176 -46.91 -84.26 -30.44
C ASN A 176 -45.38 -84.19 -30.41
N VAL A 177 -44.68 -85.20 -30.93
CA VAL A 177 -43.19 -85.20 -31.00
C VAL A 177 -42.68 -84.08 -31.92
N ARG A 178 -43.29 -83.88 -33.10
CA ARG A 178 -42.89 -82.78 -33.99
C ARG A 178 -43.16 -81.42 -33.34
N LYS A 179 -44.31 -81.24 -32.68
CA LYS A 179 -44.67 -80.01 -31.97
C LYS A 179 -43.68 -79.65 -30.86
N THR A 180 -43.28 -80.62 -30.04
CA THR A 180 -42.29 -80.37 -28.97
C THR A 180 -40.93 -80.01 -29.54
N ARG A 181 -40.52 -80.67 -30.62
CA ARG A 181 -39.25 -80.38 -31.31
C ARG A 181 -39.23 -78.99 -31.91
N GLU A 182 -40.28 -78.56 -32.60
CA GLU A 182 -40.39 -77.20 -33.15
C GLU A 182 -40.34 -76.13 -32.05
N GLN A 183 -41.02 -76.37 -30.92
CA GLN A 183 -40.97 -75.44 -29.78
C GLN A 183 -39.57 -75.35 -29.16
N GLU A 184 -38.83 -76.45 -29.08
CA GLU A 184 -37.45 -76.44 -28.58
C GLU A 184 -36.51 -75.72 -29.56
N GLU A 185 -36.63 -76.00 -30.86
CA GLU A 185 -35.84 -75.35 -31.90
C GLU A 185 -36.09 -73.82 -31.90
N MET A 186 -37.34 -73.37 -31.79
CA MET A 186 -37.71 -71.95 -31.68
C MET A 186 -37.18 -71.29 -30.39
N LYS A 187 -37.17 -72.01 -29.26
CA LYS A 187 -36.59 -71.49 -28.01
C LYS A 187 -35.08 -71.38 -28.09
N VAL A 188 -34.41 -72.32 -28.75
CA VAL A 188 -32.95 -72.29 -28.91
C VAL A 188 -32.56 -71.15 -29.85
N THR A 189 -33.21 -71.01 -31.01
CA THR A 189 -32.93 -69.91 -31.95
C THR A 189 -33.22 -68.55 -31.32
N GLY A 190 -34.32 -68.42 -30.57
CA GLY A 190 -34.65 -67.21 -29.79
C GLY A 190 -33.54 -66.83 -28.80
N LYS A 191 -33.08 -67.78 -27.98
CA LYS A 191 -31.98 -67.54 -27.01
C LYS A 191 -30.65 -67.16 -27.69
N PHE A 192 -30.36 -67.72 -28.86
CA PHE A 192 -29.15 -67.35 -29.61
C PHE A 192 -29.24 -65.94 -30.20
N ALA A 193 -30.41 -65.55 -30.72
CA ALA A 193 -30.64 -64.18 -31.19
C ALA A 193 -30.52 -63.16 -30.06
N GLU A 194 -31.14 -63.44 -28.91
CA GLU A 194 -31.08 -62.60 -27.71
C GLU A 194 -29.64 -62.41 -27.20
N ARG A 195 -28.85 -63.49 -27.12
CA ARG A 195 -27.42 -63.39 -26.74
C ARG A 195 -26.63 -62.50 -27.70
N ARG A 196 -26.89 -62.62 -29.00
CA ARG A 196 -26.20 -61.82 -30.03
C ARG A 196 -26.57 -60.35 -29.94
N GLU A 197 -27.81 -60.04 -29.59
CA GLU A 197 -28.28 -58.67 -29.37
C GLU A 197 -27.70 -58.08 -28.09
N ASN A 198 -27.73 -58.82 -26.98
CA ASN A 198 -27.14 -58.40 -25.71
C ASN A 198 -25.64 -58.10 -25.83
N GLU A 199 -24.88 -58.91 -26.58
CA GLU A 199 -23.46 -58.61 -26.86
C GLU A 199 -23.27 -57.30 -27.65
N ARG A 200 -24.20 -56.96 -28.55
CA ARG A 200 -24.13 -55.70 -29.32
C ARG A 200 -24.45 -54.51 -28.42
N ILE A 201 -25.47 -54.63 -27.56
CA ILE A 201 -25.84 -53.60 -26.59
C ILE A 201 -24.68 -53.36 -25.62
N GLU A 202 -24.11 -54.42 -25.05
CA GLU A 202 -23.00 -54.29 -24.10
C GLU A 202 -21.77 -53.65 -24.74
N LYS A 203 -21.42 -54.02 -26.00
CA LYS A 203 -20.34 -53.37 -26.75
C LYS A 203 -20.60 -51.88 -26.97
N PHE A 204 -21.83 -51.52 -27.32
CA PHE A 204 -22.22 -50.12 -27.51
C PHE A 204 -22.14 -49.32 -26.20
N GLU A 205 -22.61 -49.87 -25.09
CA GLU A 205 -22.51 -49.24 -23.77
C GLU A 205 -21.05 -49.05 -23.33
N ARG A 206 -20.19 -50.06 -23.54
CA ARG A 206 -18.76 -49.95 -23.25
C ARG A 206 -18.11 -48.82 -24.06
N GLN A 207 -18.47 -48.69 -25.35
CA GLN A 207 -17.95 -47.63 -26.20
C GLN A 207 -18.45 -46.24 -25.76
N GLN A 208 -19.72 -46.11 -25.38
CA GLN A 208 -20.25 -44.86 -24.82
C GLN A 208 -19.54 -44.47 -23.52
N ARG A 209 -19.37 -45.42 -22.58
CA ARG A 209 -18.66 -45.17 -21.31
C ARG A 209 -17.22 -44.71 -21.55
N PHE A 210 -16.51 -45.37 -22.47
CA PHE A 210 -15.16 -44.96 -22.85
C PHE A 210 -15.11 -43.53 -23.41
N MET A 211 -16.06 -43.16 -24.28
CA MET A 211 -16.16 -41.81 -24.82
C MET A 211 -16.46 -40.76 -23.73
N GLN A 212 -17.34 -41.09 -22.78
CA GLN A 212 -17.66 -40.23 -21.64
C GLN A 212 -16.46 -40.05 -20.70
N GLU A 213 -15.71 -41.11 -20.40
CA GLU A 213 -14.48 -41.04 -19.60
C GLU A 213 -13.41 -40.19 -20.28
N GLN A 214 -13.17 -40.40 -21.58
CA GLN A 214 -12.29 -39.56 -22.39
C GLN A 214 -12.68 -38.08 -22.33
N ALA A 215 -13.98 -37.77 -22.46
CA ALA A 215 -14.48 -36.41 -22.35
C ALA A 215 -14.27 -35.83 -20.94
N ALA A 216 -14.50 -36.62 -19.89
CA ALA A 216 -14.28 -36.22 -18.50
C ALA A 216 -12.80 -35.94 -18.22
N ILE A 217 -11.88 -36.77 -18.71
CA ILE A 217 -10.43 -36.57 -18.60
C ILE A 217 -9.99 -35.30 -19.33
N LYS A 218 -10.50 -35.06 -20.56
CA LYS A 218 -10.23 -33.81 -21.30
C LYS A 218 -10.75 -32.57 -20.56
N ARG A 219 -11.92 -32.64 -19.93
CA ARG A 219 -12.45 -31.55 -19.07
C ARG A 219 -11.58 -31.32 -17.85
N LYS A 220 -11.20 -32.38 -17.11
CA LYS A 220 -10.32 -32.28 -15.94
C LYS A 220 -8.98 -31.63 -16.29
N THR A 221 -8.34 -32.08 -17.37
CA THR A 221 -7.06 -31.51 -17.84
C THR A 221 -7.18 -30.06 -18.30
N LYS A 222 -8.27 -29.67 -18.97
CA LYS A 222 -8.54 -28.26 -19.34
C LYS A 222 -8.72 -27.40 -18.09
N ASN A 223 -9.54 -27.86 -17.13
CA ASN A 223 -9.80 -27.16 -15.88
C ASN A 223 -8.51 -27.01 -15.03
N GLU A 224 -7.67 -28.05 -14.98
CA GLU A 224 -6.38 -27.99 -14.28
C GLU A 224 -5.43 -26.98 -14.94
N LYS A 225 -5.34 -26.97 -16.27
CA LYS A 225 -4.54 -25.97 -17.01
C LYS A 225 -5.04 -24.55 -16.74
N GLU A 226 -6.35 -24.34 -16.73
CA GLU A 226 -6.96 -23.03 -16.44
C GLU A 226 -6.72 -22.60 -14.98
N ALA A 227 -6.86 -23.52 -14.02
CA ALA A 227 -6.55 -23.27 -12.62
C ALA A 227 -5.08 -22.91 -12.40
N LYS A 228 -4.14 -23.61 -13.06
CA LYS A 228 -2.71 -23.27 -13.03
C LYS A 228 -2.45 -21.88 -13.62
N LYS A 229 -3.12 -21.49 -14.70
CA LYS A 229 -3.03 -20.13 -15.26
C LYS A 229 -3.55 -19.07 -14.27
N LYS A 230 -4.73 -19.29 -13.66
CA LYS A 230 -5.31 -18.38 -12.66
C LYS A 230 -4.37 -18.22 -11.46
N LYS A 231 -3.81 -19.32 -10.94
CA LYS A 231 -2.81 -19.29 -9.85
C LYS A 231 -1.56 -18.48 -10.22
N LYS A 232 -1.00 -18.67 -11.42
CA LYS A 232 0.16 -17.89 -11.89
C LYS A 232 -0.14 -16.39 -11.98
N VAL A 233 -1.31 -16.02 -12.51
CA VAL A 233 -1.74 -14.62 -12.59
C VAL A 233 -1.92 -14.01 -11.19
N GLU A 234 -2.51 -14.75 -10.26
CA GLU A 234 -2.68 -14.29 -8.87
C GLU A 234 -1.34 -14.14 -8.14
N GLU A 235 -0.41 -15.08 -8.31
CA GLU A 235 0.94 -15.01 -7.76
C GLU A 235 1.70 -13.79 -8.32
N GLU A 236 1.57 -13.51 -9.62
CA GLU A 236 2.18 -12.33 -10.25
C GLU A 236 1.58 -11.02 -9.71
N LYS A 237 0.26 -10.96 -9.51
CA LYS A 237 -0.40 -9.82 -8.85
C LYS A 237 0.14 -9.60 -7.44
N ARG A 238 0.29 -10.67 -6.64
CA ARG A 238 0.89 -10.59 -5.30
C ARG A 238 2.32 -10.06 -5.34
N LYS A 239 3.15 -10.55 -6.27
CA LYS A 239 4.53 -10.06 -6.48
C LYS A 239 4.56 -8.57 -6.86
N ARG A 240 3.63 -8.10 -7.70
CA ARG A 240 3.51 -6.67 -8.06
C ARG A 240 3.15 -5.82 -6.86
N ILE A 241 2.20 -6.25 -6.02
CA ILE A 241 1.80 -5.54 -4.80
C ILE A 241 2.98 -5.43 -3.82
N ILE A 242 3.71 -6.53 -3.59
CA ILE A 242 4.89 -6.53 -2.70
C ILE A 242 5.94 -5.53 -3.19
N LYS A 243 6.32 -5.57 -4.48
CA LYS A 243 7.28 -4.63 -5.07
C LYS A 243 6.81 -3.17 -5.00
N GLU A 244 5.52 -2.93 -5.18
CA GLU A 244 4.96 -1.57 -5.07
C GLU A 244 5.02 -1.06 -3.63
N ASN A 245 4.69 -1.90 -2.65
CA ASN A 245 4.77 -1.57 -1.23
C ASN A 245 6.23 -1.31 -0.80
N GLU A 246 7.19 -2.13 -1.24
CA GLU A 246 8.62 -1.90 -1.00
C GLU A 246 9.07 -0.54 -1.57
N ARG A 247 8.63 -0.18 -2.78
CA ARG A 247 8.92 1.14 -3.37
C ARG A 247 8.31 2.28 -2.57
N LYS A 248 7.07 2.14 -2.09
CA LYS A 248 6.41 3.14 -1.24
C LYS A 248 7.14 3.30 0.09
N GLU A 249 7.55 2.20 0.70
CA GLU A 249 8.31 2.21 1.96
C GLU A 249 9.68 2.85 1.79
N GLN A 250 10.42 2.52 0.72
CA GLN A 250 11.70 3.17 0.40
C GLN A 250 11.54 4.68 0.18
N LYS A 251 10.51 5.10 -0.55
CA LYS A 251 10.20 6.54 -0.73
C LYS A 251 9.87 7.23 0.59
N ALA A 252 9.10 6.58 1.46
CA ALA A 252 8.77 7.11 2.78
C ALA A 252 10.01 7.22 3.67
N LYS A 253 10.87 6.18 3.70
CA LYS A 253 12.14 6.19 4.43
C LYS A 253 13.07 7.30 3.92
N PHE A 254 13.18 7.48 2.60
CA PHE A 254 13.97 8.55 2.01
C PHE A 254 13.42 9.94 2.37
N ALA A 255 12.10 10.13 2.31
CA ALA A 255 11.47 11.39 2.70
C ALA A 255 11.69 11.70 4.19
N ALA A 256 11.56 10.70 5.06
CA ALA A 256 11.84 10.83 6.49
C ALA A 256 13.32 11.21 6.76
N ALA A 257 14.26 10.53 6.11
CA ALA A 257 15.68 10.84 6.22
C ALA A 257 16.02 12.27 5.73
N MET A 258 15.35 12.74 4.67
CA MET A 258 15.52 14.12 4.20
C MET A 258 14.96 15.15 5.18
N ILE A 259 13.85 14.85 5.85
CA ILE A 259 13.29 15.73 6.91
C ILE A 259 14.25 15.78 8.10
N GLU A 260 14.75 14.64 8.55
CA GLU A 260 15.71 14.54 9.64
C GLU A 260 17.02 15.28 9.32
N ARG A 261 17.54 15.13 8.09
CA ARG A 261 18.72 15.87 7.63
C ARG A 261 18.49 17.39 7.66
N LYS A 262 17.30 17.86 7.26
CA LYS A 262 16.96 19.29 7.36
C LYS A 262 16.82 19.76 8.80
N ARG A 263 16.33 18.92 9.72
CA ARG A 263 16.24 19.24 11.15
C ARG A 263 17.62 19.36 11.78
N SER A 264 18.48 18.36 11.55
CA SER A 264 19.87 18.39 12.03
C SER A 264 20.68 19.56 11.47
N GLU A 265 20.51 19.91 10.18
CA GLU A 265 21.17 21.09 9.61
C GLU A 265 20.70 22.40 10.26
N LYS A 266 19.40 22.50 10.60
CA LYS A 266 18.88 23.66 11.34
C LYS A 266 19.44 23.71 12.76
N GLU A 267 19.43 22.59 13.48
CA GLU A 267 20.01 22.51 14.82
C GLU A 267 21.50 22.85 14.83
N GLU A 268 22.28 22.41 13.83
CA GLU A 268 23.68 22.77 13.72
C GLU A 268 23.88 24.27 13.45
N LYS A 269 23.04 24.88 12.61
CA LYS A 269 23.05 26.33 12.36
C LYS A 269 22.69 27.11 13.62
N ASP A 270 21.70 26.67 14.38
CA ASP A 270 21.29 27.32 15.62
C ASP A 270 22.37 27.19 16.70
N ARG A 271 23.00 26.01 16.84
CA ARG A 271 24.18 25.85 17.72
C ARG A 271 25.34 26.78 17.35
N LYS A 272 25.65 26.92 16.04
CA LYS A 272 26.67 27.87 15.57
C LYS A 272 26.31 29.32 15.88
N ARG A 273 25.03 29.70 15.76
CA ARG A 273 24.54 31.03 16.12
C ARG A 273 24.66 31.28 17.62
N GLU A 274 24.30 30.32 18.46
CA GLU A 274 24.46 30.39 19.93
C GLU A 274 25.93 30.52 20.35
N GLN A 275 26.84 29.78 19.70
CA GLN A 275 28.27 29.94 19.92
C GLN A 275 28.73 31.35 19.54
N GLN A 276 28.30 31.88 18.39
CA GLN A 276 28.65 33.24 17.98
C GLN A 276 28.09 34.32 18.93
N THR A 277 26.86 34.17 19.41
CA THR A 277 26.27 35.15 20.34
C THR A 277 26.97 35.10 21.70
N THR A 278 27.29 33.92 22.22
CA THR A 278 28.03 33.78 23.47
C THR A 278 29.46 34.32 23.37
N GLU A 279 30.16 34.07 22.26
CA GLU A 279 31.48 34.66 22.00
C GLU A 279 31.42 36.19 21.88
N ARG A 280 30.44 36.73 21.13
CA ARG A 280 30.22 38.17 21.03
C ARG A 280 29.93 38.80 22.38
N TRP A 281 29.11 38.15 23.21
CA TRP A 281 28.80 38.62 24.55
C TRP A 281 30.02 38.59 25.47
N LYS A 282 30.83 37.52 25.43
CA LYS A 282 32.12 37.45 26.15
C LYS A 282 33.08 38.55 25.69
N ALA A 283 33.16 38.82 24.39
CA ALA A 283 33.98 39.90 23.84
C ALA A 283 33.49 41.29 24.30
N TYR A 284 32.17 41.49 24.31
CA TYR A 284 31.55 42.71 24.83
C TYR A 284 31.87 42.90 26.32
N GLN A 285 31.71 41.87 27.16
CA GLN A 285 32.08 41.94 28.58
C GLN A 285 33.56 42.26 28.80
N LYS A 286 34.47 41.65 28.03
CA LYS A 286 35.90 41.97 28.09
C LYS A 286 36.18 43.41 27.66
N ARG A 287 35.44 43.95 26.69
CA ARG A 287 35.57 45.35 26.26
C ARG A 287 35.11 46.30 27.36
N THR A 288 33.93 46.06 27.94
CA THR A 288 33.40 46.91 29.01
C THR A 288 34.25 46.84 30.28
N SER A 289 34.83 45.68 30.61
CA SER A 289 35.78 45.58 31.73
C SER A 289 37.07 46.37 31.48
N ARG A 290 37.60 46.34 30.25
CA ARG A 290 38.78 47.14 29.86
C ARG A 290 38.48 48.63 29.89
N GLU A 291 37.31 49.04 29.43
CA GLU A 291 36.85 50.43 29.46
C GLU A 291 36.70 50.94 30.89
N LYS A 292 36.07 50.17 31.78
CA LYS A 292 36.03 50.49 33.21
C LYS A 292 37.42 50.59 33.83
N ALA A 293 38.35 49.69 33.48
CA ALA A 293 39.73 49.76 33.96
C ALA A 293 40.47 51.01 33.42
N ALA A 294 40.20 51.44 32.19
CA ALA A 294 40.74 52.68 31.65
C ALA A 294 40.19 53.91 32.39
N ILE A 295 38.87 53.96 32.59
CA ILE A 295 38.21 55.02 33.37
C ILE A 295 38.80 55.12 34.79
N ASN A 296 38.98 53.98 35.47
CA ASN A 296 39.57 53.97 36.81
C ASN A 296 41.02 54.50 36.81
N ARG A 297 41.84 54.11 35.82
CA ARG A 297 43.21 54.67 35.69
C ARG A 297 43.19 56.18 35.44
N ASP A 298 42.25 56.68 34.65
CA ASP A 298 42.11 58.12 34.43
C ASP A 298 41.69 58.85 35.70
N PHE A 299 40.81 58.25 36.51
CA PHE A 299 40.46 58.78 37.83
C PHE A 299 41.65 58.79 38.80
N GLU A 300 42.43 57.71 38.85
CA GLU A 300 43.65 57.62 39.66
C GLU A 300 44.67 58.67 39.23
N ARG A 301 44.94 58.81 37.92
CA ARG A 301 45.84 59.85 37.39
C ARG A 301 45.38 61.25 37.77
N LYS A 302 44.08 61.56 37.64
CA LYS A 302 43.54 62.86 38.04
C LYS A 302 43.66 63.09 39.55
N ALA A 303 43.56 62.04 40.36
CA ALA A 303 43.75 62.15 41.79
C ALA A 303 45.23 62.41 42.15
N THR A 304 46.16 61.72 41.51
CA THR A 304 47.60 61.95 41.72
C THR A 304 48.03 63.32 41.22
N GLU A 305 47.56 63.75 40.05
CA GLU A 305 47.83 65.08 39.50
C GLU A 305 47.32 66.19 40.44
N LYS A 306 46.14 66.02 41.04
CA LYS A 306 45.66 66.95 42.08
C LYS A 306 46.57 66.98 43.30
N GLN A 307 47.05 65.83 43.76
CA GLN A 307 47.98 65.76 44.89
C GLN A 307 49.32 66.43 44.57
N GLU A 308 49.83 66.21 43.36
CA GLU A 308 51.06 66.86 42.86
C GLU A 308 50.89 68.38 42.81
N ILE A 309 49.79 68.88 42.23
CA ILE A 309 49.50 70.33 42.20
C ILE A 309 49.42 70.90 43.63
N THR A 310 48.70 70.25 44.55
CA THR A 310 48.62 70.74 45.94
C THR A 310 49.98 70.71 46.63
N ALA A 311 50.81 69.70 46.37
CA ALA A 311 52.15 69.62 46.93
C ALA A 311 53.09 70.67 46.33
N GLU A 312 52.97 70.99 45.04
CA GLU A 312 53.70 72.07 44.37
C GLU A 312 53.27 73.44 44.92
N GLU A 313 51.97 73.70 45.09
CA GLU A 313 51.46 74.93 45.68
C GLU A 313 51.91 75.09 47.15
N GLU A 314 51.88 74.03 47.95
CA GLU A 314 52.40 74.03 49.32
C GLU A 314 53.91 74.26 49.35
N ALA A 315 54.68 73.64 48.45
CA ALA A 315 56.12 73.86 48.33
C ALA A 315 56.45 75.29 47.91
N GLU A 316 55.71 75.86 46.95
CA GLU A 316 55.85 77.25 46.52
C GLU A 316 55.51 78.22 47.66
N TYR A 317 54.43 77.94 48.41
CA TYR A 317 54.06 78.72 49.58
C TYR A 317 55.16 78.69 50.65
N GLN A 318 55.69 77.50 50.98
CA GLN A 318 56.81 77.41 51.92
C GLN A 318 58.06 78.13 51.41
N ALA A 319 58.38 78.03 50.12
CA ALA A 319 59.48 78.75 49.52
C ALA A 319 59.31 80.27 49.68
N LYS A 320 58.11 80.81 49.40
CA LYS A 320 57.79 82.24 49.62
C LYS A 320 57.94 82.65 51.07
N VAL A 321 57.41 81.87 52.02
CA VAL A 321 57.55 82.15 53.46
C VAL A 321 59.01 82.17 53.90
N THR A 322 59.82 81.21 53.44
CA THR A 322 61.26 81.18 53.77
C THR A 322 62.03 82.33 53.11
N GLU A 323 61.66 82.72 51.90
CA GLU A 323 62.25 83.88 51.22
C GLU A 323 61.87 85.19 51.94
N GLU A 324 60.62 85.37 52.34
CA GLU A 324 60.18 86.51 53.13
C GLU A 324 60.87 86.56 54.50
N ALA A 325 61.03 85.42 55.18
CA ALA A 325 61.81 85.34 56.42
C ALA A 325 63.28 85.74 56.19
N ARG A 326 63.89 85.31 55.08
CA ARG A 326 65.24 85.74 54.69
C ARG A 326 65.28 87.24 54.40
N ARG A 327 64.34 87.79 53.62
CA ARG A 327 64.23 89.23 53.32
C ARG A 327 64.08 90.04 54.61
N TYR A 328 63.20 89.64 55.51
CA TYR A 328 63.02 90.29 56.81
C TYR A 328 64.30 90.25 57.66
N SER A 329 65.00 89.11 57.71
CA SER A 329 66.26 88.99 58.44
C SER A 329 67.37 89.87 57.85
N ALA A 330 67.47 89.93 56.51
CA ALA A 330 68.42 90.78 55.80
C ALA A 330 68.11 92.26 56.01
N GLU A 331 66.83 92.66 55.94
CA GLU A 331 66.39 94.02 56.20
C GLU A 331 66.69 94.43 57.65
N LYS A 332 66.40 93.55 58.62
CA LYS A 332 66.74 93.77 60.04
C LYS A 332 68.25 93.96 60.23
N ALA A 333 69.08 93.18 59.53
CA ALA A 333 70.53 93.32 59.55
C ALA A 333 71.00 94.64 58.90
N TYR A 334 70.42 95.03 57.77
CA TYR A 334 70.68 96.32 57.12
C TYR A 334 70.32 97.50 58.02
N ARG A 335 69.12 97.50 58.63
CA ARG A 335 68.72 98.53 59.60
C ARG A 335 69.67 98.60 60.79
N LYS A 336 70.15 97.45 61.31
CA LYS A 336 71.15 97.41 62.38
C LYS A 336 72.49 98.01 61.95
N ARG A 337 72.98 97.68 60.75
CA ARG A 337 74.20 98.27 60.18
C ARG A 337 74.07 99.77 59.95
N ALA A 338 72.94 100.22 59.41
CA ALA A 338 72.67 101.64 59.20
C ALA A 338 72.64 102.43 60.52
N LYS A 339 72.00 101.89 61.57
CA LYS A 339 72.04 102.49 62.91
C LYS A 339 73.46 102.54 63.49
N ALA A 340 74.25 101.48 63.32
CA ALA A 340 75.64 101.48 63.76
C ALA A 340 76.49 102.52 63.01
N ALA A 341 76.30 102.67 61.71
CA ALA A 341 76.98 103.70 60.91
C ALA A 341 76.62 105.12 61.37
N LEU A 342 75.34 105.39 61.66
CA LEU A 342 74.91 106.67 62.23
C LEU A 342 75.50 106.93 63.63
N GLY A 343 75.55 105.90 64.49
CA GLY A 343 76.20 106.00 65.80
C GLY A 343 77.69 106.35 65.70
N ASN A 344 78.41 105.73 64.77
CA ASN A 344 79.83 106.01 64.54
C ASN A 344 80.06 107.44 64.02
N THR A 345 79.15 108.01 63.22
CA THR A 345 79.28 109.41 62.77
C THR A 345 79.12 110.43 63.89
N GLU A 346 78.29 110.15 64.90
CA GLU A 346 78.18 110.99 66.10
C GLU A 346 79.41 110.87 67.02
N GLU A 347 80.00 109.69 67.10
CA GLU A 347 81.21 109.47 67.89
C GLU A 347 82.44 110.13 67.24
N GLU A 348 82.57 110.01 65.91
CA GLU A 348 83.58 110.72 65.14
C GLU A 348 83.45 112.25 65.22
N SER A 349 82.23 112.79 65.28
CA SER A 349 82.03 114.25 65.40
C SER A 349 82.47 114.75 66.77
N ARG A 350 82.13 114.02 67.85
CA ARG A 350 82.61 114.32 69.22
C ARG A 350 84.13 114.23 69.33
N ASP A 351 84.77 113.26 68.67
CA ASP A 351 86.23 113.15 68.67
C ASP A 351 86.91 114.28 67.88
N ARG A 352 86.32 114.75 66.78
CA ARG A 352 86.80 115.95 66.08
C ARG A 352 86.70 117.20 66.96
N GLU A 353 85.59 117.35 67.69
CA GLU A 353 85.38 118.47 68.62
C GLU A 353 86.36 118.46 69.79
N ARG A 354 86.66 117.28 70.35
CA ARG A 354 87.74 117.10 71.34
C ARG A 354 89.11 117.48 70.79
N LYS A 355 89.45 117.04 69.56
CA LYS A 355 90.73 117.40 68.93
C LYS A 355 90.87 118.91 68.69
N TRP A 356 89.78 119.57 68.30
CA TRP A 356 89.79 121.02 68.07
C TRP A 356 89.94 121.81 69.37
N SER A 357 89.25 121.40 70.44
CA SER A 357 89.37 122.02 71.76
C SER A 357 90.76 121.82 72.36
N GLU A 358 91.37 120.64 72.22
CA GLU A 358 92.76 120.39 72.60
C GLU A 358 93.75 121.29 71.83
N ALA A 359 93.58 121.41 70.51
CA ALA A 359 94.44 122.26 69.69
C ALA A 359 94.34 123.74 70.10
N TYR A 360 93.13 124.21 70.43
CA TYR A 360 92.91 125.55 70.93
C TYR A 360 93.59 125.78 72.29
N ALA A 361 93.47 124.83 73.22
CA ALA A 361 94.13 124.88 74.52
C ALA A 361 95.66 124.93 74.39
N ARG A 362 96.24 124.09 73.52
CA ARG A 362 97.70 124.10 73.24
C ARG A 362 98.17 125.45 72.69
N LYS A 363 97.38 126.07 71.80
CA LYS A 363 97.69 127.40 71.25
C LYS A 363 97.65 128.48 72.33
N ALA A 364 96.65 128.45 73.22
CA ALA A 364 96.54 129.38 74.34
C ALA A 364 97.75 129.29 75.29
N VAL A 365 98.23 128.07 75.59
CA VAL A 365 99.45 127.85 76.38
C VAL A 365 100.69 128.42 75.67
N SER A 366 100.88 128.12 74.39
CA SER A 366 101.98 128.65 73.58
C SER A 366 102.00 130.18 73.53
N ASP A 367 100.84 130.82 73.38
CA ASP A 367 100.74 132.30 73.36
C ASP A 367 101.05 132.90 74.74
N HIS A 368 100.68 132.22 75.83
CA HIS A 368 101.05 132.61 77.18
C HIS A 368 102.57 132.48 77.42
N GLU A 369 103.18 131.37 76.99
CA GLU A 369 104.63 131.19 77.04
C GLU A 369 105.39 132.27 76.25
N LYS A 370 104.92 132.62 75.04
CA LYS A 370 105.48 133.74 74.27
C LYS A 370 105.39 135.08 75.01
N LYS A 371 104.26 135.34 75.68
CA LYS A 371 104.10 136.56 76.50
C LYS A 371 105.06 136.56 77.70
N LEU A 372 105.24 135.42 78.36
CA LEU A 372 106.19 135.27 79.46
C LEU A 372 107.64 135.49 78.98
N ARG A 373 108.04 134.88 77.86
CA ARG A 373 109.38 135.10 77.26
C ARG A 373 109.64 136.57 76.93
N LYS A 374 108.67 137.28 76.35
CA LYS A 374 108.79 138.73 76.09
C LYS A 374 108.94 139.55 77.37
N LYS A 375 108.23 139.19 78.45
CA LYS A 375 108.39 139.85 79.76
C LYS A 375 109.77 139.57 80.36
N LEU A 376 110.27 138.35 80.22
CA LEU A 376 111.58 137.92 80.70
C LEU A 376 112.70 138.71 80.00
N ASN A 377 112.69 138.80 78.67
CA ASN A 377 113.65 139.62 77.92
C ASN A 377 113.61 141.10 78.32
N LYS A 378 112.41 141.68 78.54
CA LYS A 378 112.29 143.07 79.03
C LYS A 378 112.90 143.27 80.42
N LEU A 379 112.81 142.27 81.29
CA LEU A 379 113.44 142.32 82.61
C LEU A 379 114.97 142.16 82.50
N GLU A 380 115.45 141.30 81.61
CA GLU A 380 116.89 141.17 81.31
C GLU A 380 117.47 142.46 80.71
N ASP A 381 116.78 143.11 79.77
CA ASP A 381 117.21 144.39 79.20
C ASP A 381 117.26 145.49 80.26
N LYS A 382 116.28 145.51 81.18
CA LYS A 382 116.30 146.42 82.35
C LYS A 382 117.46 146.10 83.28
N ARG A 383 117.74 144.82 83.54
CA ARG A 383 118.88 144.39 84.34
C ARG A 383 120.20 144.86 83.71
N LYS A 384 120.39 144.65 82.40
CA LYS A 384 121.58 145.13 81.67
C LYS A 384 121.71 146.66 81.69
N LYS A 385 120.61 147.40 81.60
CA LYS A 385 120.63 148.87 81.76
C LYS A 385 121.11 149.28 83.15
N ILE A 386 120.60 148.64 84.21
CA ILE A 386 121.04 148.92 85.59
C ILE A 386 122.52 148.56 85.78
N GLU A 387 122.97 147.45 85.20
CA GLU A 387 124.36 146.99 85.26
C GLU A 387 125.31 147.98 84.54
N ASN A 388 124.89 148.53 83.39
CA ASN A 388 125.62 149.58 82.67
C ASN A 388 125.62 150.93 83.40
N ASP A 389 124.49 151.32 84.02
CA ASP A 389 124.39 152.57 84.79
C ASP A 389 125.22 152.53 86.08
N LEU A 390 125.45 151.35 86.66
CA LEU A 390 126.35 151.15 87.81
C LEU A 390 127.83 151.08 87.42
N GLY A 391 128.15 150.68 86.18
CA GLY A 391 129.52 150.64 85.65
C GLY A 391 130.13 152.02 85.35
N LEU A 392 129.33 153.05 85.12
CA LEU A 392 129.77 154.42 84.79
C LEU A 392 129.97 155.33 86.02
N ARG A 393 129.77 154.82 87.25
CA ARG A 393 130.04 155.53 88.52
C ARG A 393 131.33 155.08 89.23
N ARG A 394 132.28 154.48 88.51
CA ARG A 394 133.63 154.17 89.01
C ARG A 394 134.70 154.81 88.14
#